data_AF-A0AA39MJK6-F1
#
_entry.id   AF-A0AA39MJK6-F1
#
_cell.length_a   1.000
_cell.length_b   1.000
_cell.length_c   1.000
_cell.angle_alpha   90.00
_cell.angle_beta   90.00
_cell.angle_gamma   90.00
#
_symmetry.space_group_name_H-M   'P 1'
#
loop_
_entity.id
_entity.type
_entity.pdbx_description
1 polymer ?
#
loop_
_entity_poly.entity_id
_entity_poly.type
_entity_poly.pdbx_seq_one_letter_code
_entity_poly.pdbx_strand_id
1 'polypeptide(L)'
;MSSHIFAVEVLRWRERYRKFVPRKWRLCRFCRLSVEDEVHALLSCTGHIELMHRRDRFFTEVTAIVPTFHELRTSSCTGLEQLWFLMRVPDLRYTFAKYVHDVLDFFATVPVYVPPPTLWEHCIDLD
;
A
#
# COMPACT_ATOMS: atom_id res chain seq x y z
N MET A 1 9.18 4.58 -6.40
CA MET A 1 9.41 5.01 -5.01
C MET A 1 9.54 3.75 -4.19
N SER A 2 10.70 3.49 -3.57
CA SER A 2 10.80 2.46 -2.53
C SER A 2 10.37 3.14 -1.24
N SER A 3 9.12 2.90 -0.81
CA SER A 3 8.66 3.44 0.47
C SER A 3 9.19 2.52 1.56
N HIS A 4 10.37 2.87 2.09
CA HIS A 4 11.11 2.09 3.09
C HIS A 4 10.31 1.75 4.35
N ILE A 5 9.12 2.34 4.54
CA ILE A 5 8.29 2.10 5.71
C ILE A 5 7.38 0.88 5.57
N PHE A 6 7.03 0.44 4.35
CA PHE A 6 6.07 -0.65 4.17
C PHE A 6 6.66 -2.02 4.49
N ALA A 7 5.83 -2.95 4.94
CA ALA A 7 6.27 -4.28 5.35
C ALA A 7 7.02 -5.01 4.24
N VAL A 8 6.65 -4.83 2.96
CA VAL A 8 7.38 -5.42 1.83
C VAL A 8 8.84 -5.04 1.77
N GLU A 9 9.20 -3.82 2.18
CA GLU A 9 10.57 -3.32 2.24
C GLU A 9 11.22 -3.57 3.60
N VAL A 10 10.52 -3.22 4.70
CA VAL A 10 11.04 -3.39 6.07
C VAL A 10 11.34 -4.85 6.36
N LEU A 11 10.42 -5.76 6.04
CA LEU A 11 10.57 -7.17 6.36
C LEU A 11 11.35 -7.98 5.32
N ARG A 12 11.81 -7.33 4.25
CA ARG A 12 12.60 -7.95 3.17
C ARG A 12 13.92 -8.51 3.67
N TRP A 13 14.55 -7.81 4.60
CA TRP A 13 15.90 -8.12 5.05
C TRP A 13 15.89 -8.89 6.36
N ARG A 14 16.89 -9.76 6.53
CA ARG A 14 17.19 -10.39 7.82
C ARG A 14 17.85 -9.36 8.72
N GLU A 15 17.44 -9.33 9.98
CA GLU A 15 18.09 -8.52 11.02
C GLU A 15 18.57 -9.45 12.14
N ARG A 16 19.47 -8.94 12.99
CA ARG A 16 20.14 -9.72 14.05
C ARG A 16 19.17 -10.53 14.93
N TYR A 17 17.96 -10.01 15.16
CA TYR A 17 16.94 -10.63 16.02
C TYR A 17 15.62 -10.91 15.30
N ARG A 18 15.58 -10.81 13.96
CA ARG A 18 14.38 -11.00 13.16
C ARG A 18 14.68 -11.82 11.92
N LYS A 19 14.05 -13.00 11.84
CA LYS A 19 14.16 -13.88 10.68
C LYS A 19 13.56 -13.21 9.43
N PHE A 20 13.97 -13.71 8.26
CA PHE A 20 13.41 -13.30 6.97
C PHE A 20 11.93 -13.61 6.92
N VAL A 21 11.07 -12.63 6.63
CA VAL A 21 9.63 -12.87 6.47
C VAL A 21 9.31 -13.00 4.98
N PRO A 22 8.72 -14.11 4.52
CA PRO A 22 8.33 -14.28 3.13
C PRO A 22 7.30 -13.25 2.69
N ARG A 23 7.31 -12.86 1.40
CA ARG A 23 6.47 -11.74 0.92
C ARG A 23 4.99 -11.92 1.27
N LYS A 24 4.43 -13.13 1.09
CA LYS A 24 3.02 -13.44 1.39
C LYS A 24 2.64 -13.19 2.85
N TRP A 25 3.62 -13.16 3.75
CA TRP A 25 3.44 -12.93 5.19
C TRP A 25 3.75 -11.49 5.63
N ARG A 26 4.18 -10.61 4.72
CA ARG A 26 4.43 -9.19 5.03
C ARG A 26 3.12 -8.40 5.06
N LEU A 27 2.20 -8.80 5.94
CA LEU A 27 0.82 -8.33 5.97
C LEU A 27 0.70 -6.88 6.45
N CYS A 28 -0.33 -6.19 5.98
CA CYS A 28 -0.67 -4.82 6.36
C CYS A 28 -0.86 -4.67 7.87
N ARG A 29 -0.19 -3.67 8.45
CA ARG A 29 -0.25 -3.34 9.87
C ARG A 29 -1.63 -2.95 10.35
N PHE A 30 -2.50 -2.47 9.46
CA PHE A 30 -3.87 -2.11 9.76
C PHE A 30 -4.83 -3.29 9.58
N CYS A 31 -4.98 -3.81 8.35
CA CYS A 31 -6.01 -4.81 8.08
C CYS A 31 -5.56 -6.25 8.36
N ARG A 32 -4.26 -6.57 8.26
CA ARG A 32 -3.70 -7.93 8.35
C ARG A 32 -4.24 -8.93 7.33
N LEU A 33 -4.93 -8.47 6.28
CA LEU A 33 -5.57 -9.34 5.27
C LEU A 33 -4.80 -9.43 3.96
N SER A 34 -3.94 -8.46 3.67
CA SER A 34 -3.20 -8.37 2.41
C SER A 34 -1.77 -7.95 2.67
N VAL A 35 -0.89 -8.22 1.71
CA VAL A 35 0.50 -7.76 1.79
C VAL A 35 0.54 -6.24 1.84
N GLU A 36 1.36 -5.69 2.74
CA GLU A 36 1.58 -4.26 2.86
C GLU A 36 2.57 -3.77 1.81
N ASP A 37 2.05 -3.36 0.66
CA ASP A 37 2.77 -2.66 -0.40
C ASP A 37 2.08 -1.34 -0.76
N GLU A 38 2.69 -0.58 -1.68
CA GLU A 38 2.19 0.70 -2.16
C GLU A 38 0.77 0.58 -2.72
N VAL A 39 0.48 -0.49 -3.47
CA VAL A 39 -0.83 -0.71 -4.08
C VAL A 39 -1.88 -0.90 -3.00
N HIS A 40 -1.62 -1.77 -2.03
CA HIS A 40 -2.55 -1.99 -0.93
C HIS A 40 -2.77 -0.72 -0.10
N ALA A 41 -1.69 -0.08 0.35
CA ALA A 41 -1.75 1.09 1.21
C ALA A 41 -2.47 2.26 0.54
N LEU A 42 -2.17 2.54 -0.73
CA LEU A 42 -2.71 3.70 -1.44
C LEU A 42 -4.10 3.44 -2.03
N LEU A 43 -4.45 2.22 -2.43
CA LEU A 43 -5.63 1.99 -3.25
C LEU A 43 -6.72 1.13 -2.60
N SER A 44 -6.40 0.26 -1.63
CA SER A 44 -7.38 -0.76 -1.20
C SER A 44 -7.45 -1.07 0.29
N CYS A 45 -6.54 -0.59 1.14
CA CYS A 45 -6.59 -0.84 2.57
C CYS A 45 -7.91 -0.36 3.21
N THR A 46 -8.62 -1.26 3.89
CA THR A 46 -9.85 -0.99 4.66
C THR A 46 -9.66 -1.18 6.16
N GLY A 47 -8.40 -1.30 6.61
CA GLY A 47 -8.07 -1.59 8.01
C GLY A 47 -8.23 -0.42 8.97
N HIS A 48 -8.51 0.80 8.47
CA HIS A 48 -8.72 1.97 9.30
C HIS A 48 -9.64 2.99 8.61
N ILE A 49 -10.60 3.54 9.35
CA ILE A 49 -11.61 4.48 8.82
C ILE A 49 -10.99 5.76 8.24
N GLU A 50 -10.00 6.34 8.93
CA GLU A 50 -9.28 7.53 8.45
C GLU A 50 -8.56 7.31 7.10
N LEU A 51 -8.01 6.12 6.87
CA LEU A 51 -7.40 5.78 5.57
C LEU A 51 -8.45 5.73 4.46
N MET A 52 -9.62 5.17 4.76
CA MET A 52 -10.73 5.12 3.81
C MET A 52 -11.19 6.52 3.44
N HIS A 53 -11.40 7.41 4.42
CA HIS A 53 -11.78 8.80 4.18
C HIS A 53 -10.74 9.58 3.36
N ARG A 54 -9.44 9.41 3.66
CA ARG A 54 -8.37 10.02 2.86
C ARG A 54 -8.40 9.56 1.41
N ARG A 55 -8.60 8.26 1.20
CA ARG A 55 -8.68 7.68 -0.14
C ARG A 55 -9.92 8.14 -0.90
N ASP A 56 -11.07 8.17 -0.25
CA ASP A 56 -12.32 8.60 -0.86
C ASP A 56 -12.21 10.07 -1.31
N ARG A 57 -11.68 10.95 -0.43
CA ARG A 57 -11.40 12.34 -0.79
C ARG A 57 -10.43 12.45 -1.97
N PHE A 58 -9.33 11.72 -1.93
CA PHE A 58 -8.36 11.69 -3.03
C PHE A 58 -9.00 11.25 -4.35
N PHE A 59 -9.81 10.19 -4.35
CA PHE A 59 -10.49 9.72 -5.55
C PHE A 59 -11.52 10.72 -6.07
N THR A 60 -12.27 11.40 -5.18
CA THR A 60 -13.16 12.48 -5.58
C THR A 60 -12.40 13.63 -6.25
N GLU A 61 -11.28 14.07 -5.68
CA GLU A 61 -10.43 15.13 -6.24
C GLU A 61 -9.84 14.72 -7.59
N VAL A 62 -9.30 13.50 -7.69
CA VAL A 62 -8.74 12.99 -8.95
C VAL A 62 -9.81 12.86 -10.02
N THR A 63 -10.99 12.32 -9.71
CA THR A 63 -12.08 12.18 -10.69
C THR A 63 -12.59 13.54 -11.15
N ALA A 64 -12.53 14.58 -10.32
CA ALA A 64 -12.88 15.94 -10.74
C ALA A 64 -11.87 16.54 -11.74
N ILE A 65 -10.58 16.22 -11.61
CA ILE A 65 -9.52 16.68 -12.53
C ILE A 65 -9.47 15.81 -13.80
N VAL A 66 -9.60 14.50 -13.62
CA VAL A 66 -9.45 13.48 -14.66
C VAL A 66 -10.61 12.49 -14.58
N PRO A 67 -11.76 12.79 -15.22
CA PRO A 67 -12.95 11.95 -15.11
C PRO A 67 -12.73 10.48 -15.53
N THR A 68 -11.85 10.25 -16.51
CA THR A 68 -11.49 8.89 -16.99
C THR A 68 -10.82 8.03 -15.92
N PHE A 69 -10.30 8.61 -14.84
CA PHE A 69 -9.77 7.84 -13.72
C PHE A 69 -10.87 7.02 -13.02
N HIS A 70 -12.11 7.50 -13.01
CA HIS A 70 -13.23 6.73 -12.45
C HIS A 70 -13.40 5.40 -13.20
N GLU A 71 -13.41 5.45 -14.53
CA GLU A 71 -13.53 4.27 -15.39
C GLU A 71 -12.36 3.31 -15.17
N LEU A 72 -11.13 3.84 -15.12
CA LEU A 72 -9.92 3.06 -14.85
C LEU A 72 -9.98 2.32 -13.49
N ARG A 73 -10.53 2.98 -12.47
CA ARG A 73 -10.65 2.40 -11.11
C ARG A 73 -11.71 1.30 -11.04
N THR A 74 -12.77 1.40 -11.84
CA THR A 74 -13.87 0.43 -11.88
C THR A 74 -13.70 -0.67 -12.93
N SER A 75 -12.66 -0.60 -13.77
CA SER A 75 -12.34 -1.60 -14.78
C SER A 75 -11.57 -2.78 -14.20
N SER A 76 -11.19 -3.73 -15.06
CA SER A 76 -10.30 -4.85 -14.71
C SER A 76 -8.81 -4.46 -14.55
N CYS A 77 -8.47 -3.16 -14.59
CA CYS A 77 -7.09 -2.70 -14.41
C CYS A 77 -6.56 -3.05 -13.02
N THR A 78 -5.34 -3.56 -12.98
CA THR A 78 -4.60 -3.85 -11.77
C THR A 78 -4.30 -2.56 -10.99
N GLY A 79 -4.11 -2.68 -9.67
CA GLY A 79 -3.72 -1.54 -8.85
C GLY A 79 -2.39 -0.91 -9.27
N LEU A 80 -1.48 -1.69 -9.87
CA LEU A 80 -0.22 -1.17 -10.41
C LEU A 80 -0.45 -0.27 -11.64
N GLU A 81 -1.34 -0.67 -12.55
CA GLU A 81 -1.73 0.16 -13.71
C GLU A 81 -2.40 1.45 -13.26
N GLN A 82 -3.24 1.39 -12.22
CA GLN A 82 -3.84 2.58 -11.62
C GLN A 82 -2.78 3.53 -11.03
N LEU A 83 -1.79 3.02 -10.29
CA LEU A 83 -0.68 3.84 -9.79
C LEU A 83 0.16 4.44 -10.93
N TRP A 84 0.44 3.67 -11.98
CA TRP A 84 1.16 4.17 -13.15
C TRP A 84 0.41 5.28 -13.88
N PHE A 85 -0.91 5.19 -13.98
CA PHE A 85 -1.73 6.26 -14.52
C PHE A 85 -1.60 7.53 -13.66
N LEU A 86 -1.82 7.41 -12.35
CA LEU A 86 -1.74 8.54 -11.41
C LEU A 86 -0.38 9.26 -11.45
N MET A 87 0.71 8.52 -11.61
CA MET A 87 2.07 9.08 -11.72
C MET A 87 2.34 9.79 -13.05
N ARG A 88 1.64 9.42 -14.13
CA ARG A 88 1.89 9.94 -15.47
C ARG A 88 1.08 11.16 -15.83
N VAL A 89 -0.06 11.39 -15.19
CA VAL A 89 -0.90 12.57 -15.47
C VAL A 89 -0.30 13.81 -14.80
N PRO A 90 0.19 14.81 -15.56
CA PRO A 90 0.86 15.98 -14.98
C PRO A 90 -0.02 16.77 -14.02
N ASP A 91 -1.32 16.89 -14.33
CA ASP A 91 -2.29 17.66 -13.53
C ASP A 91 -2.54 17.03 -12.15
N LEU A 92 -2.28 15.73 -12.00
CA LEU A 92 -2.42 15.02 -10.74
C LEU A 92 -1.16 15.04 -9.88
N ARG A 93 -0.03 15.57 -10.38
CA ARG A 93 1.27 15.41 -9.73
C ARG A 93 1.27 15.89 -8.28
N TYR A 94 0.74 17.10 -8.04
CA TYR A 94 0.70 17.67 -6.70
C TYR A 94 -0.31 16.93 -5.80
N THR A 95 -1.53 16.71 -6.29
CA THR A 95 -2.60 16.02 -5.56
C THR A 95 -2.17 14.60 -5.17
N PHE A 96 -1.56 13.86 -6.10
CA PHE A 96 -1.05 12.52 -5.86
C PHE A 96 0.14 12.53 -4.90
N ALA A 97 1.11 13.43 -5.07
CA ALA A 97 2.25 13.53 -4.15
C ALA A 97 1.80 13.82 -2.71
N LYS A 98 0.86 14.76 -2.53
CA LYS A 98 0.28 15.06 -1.22
C LYS A 98 -0.45 13.85 -0.63
N TYR A 99 -1.27 13.17 -1.42
CA TYR A 99 -1.97 11.97 -0.98
C TYR A 99 -1.00 10.86 -0.53
N VAL A 100 0.04 10.60 -1.33
CA VAL A 100 1.08 9.62 -0.99
C VAL A 100 1.75 10.00 0.33
N HIS A 101 2.16 11.26 0.49
CA HIS A 101 2.75 11.75 1.74
C HIS A 101 1.81 11.54 2.93
N ASP A 102 0.54 11.95 2.81
CA ASP A 102 -0.46 11.83 3.86
C ASP A 102 -0.72 10.37 4.28
N VAL A 103 -0.68 9.42 3.33
CA VAL A 103 -0.81 7.99 3.62
C VAL A 103 0.47 7.45 4.26
N LEU A 104 1.66 7.82 3.77
CA LEU A 104 2.92 7.38 4.34
C LEU A 104 3.09 7.86 5.79
N ASP A 105 2.80 9.13 6.06
CA ASP A 105 2.80 9.70 7.41
C ASP A 105 1.82 8.95 8.33
N PHE A 106 0.62 8.63 7.82
CA PHE A 106 -0.34 7.85 8.58
C PHE A 106 0.18 6.44 8.89
N PHE A 107 0.76 5.75 7.91
CA PHE A 107 1.35 4.43 8.13
C PHE A 107 2.53 4.48 9.12
N ALA A 108 3.33 5.53 9.11
CA ALA A 108 4.44 5.72 10.04
C ALA A 108 3.99 5.83 11.51
N THR A 109 2.71 6.12 11.78
CA THR A 109 2.17 6.20 13.16
C THR A 109 2.03 4.85 13.86
N VAL A 110 2.02 3.75 13.10
CA VAL A 110 1.86 2.39 13.62
C VAL A 110 3.06 1.56 13.20
N PRO A 111 3.70 0.77 14.09
CA PRO A 111 4.77 -0.14 13.69
C PRO A 111 4.32 -1.16 12.63
N VAL A 112 5.25 -1.60 11.78
CA VAL A 112 4.99 -2.72 10.86
C VAL A 112 4.56 -3.96 11.66
N TYR A 113 3.51 -4.62 11.18
CA TYR A 113 3.10 -5.90 11.76
C TYR A 113 4.11 -6.99 11.39
N VAL A 114 4.74 -7.58 12.41
CA VAL A 114 5.63 -8.74 12.26
C VAL A 114 4.84 -9.99 12.67
N PRO A 115 4.49 -10.88 11.72
CA PRO A 115 3.76 -12.10 12.06
C PRO A 115 4.61 -13.03 12.93
N PRO A 116 4.01 -13.73 13.91
CA PRO A 116 4.70 -14.77 14.67
C PRO A 116 5.36 -15.79 13.74
N PRO A 117 6.62 -16.18 13.99
CA PRO A 117 7.33 -17.10 13.10
C PRO A 117 6.65 -18.47 12.94
N THR A 118 5.91 -18.92 13.96
CA THR A 118 5.10 -20.15 13.93
C THR A 118 4.09 -20.22 12.78
N LEU A 119 3.69 -19.07 12.22
CA LEU A 119 2.73 -19.03 11.11
C LEU A 119 3.38 -19.36 9.76
N TRP A 120 4.69 -19.17 9.60
CA TRP A 120 5.33 -19.19 8.29
C TRP A 120 6.65 -19.94 8.22
N GLU A 121 7.29 -20.28 9.35
CA GLU A 121 8.55 -21.03 9.37
C GLU A 121 8.45 -22.43 8.76
N HIS A 122 7.24 -23.02 8.79
CA HIS A 122 6.96 -24.33 8.18
C HIS A 122 6.38 -24.22 6.77
N CYS A 123 6.07 -23.01 6.31
CA CYS A 123 5.73 -22.80 4.91
C CYS A 123 7.01 -22.87 4.10
N ILE A 124 7.22 -23.99 3.40
CA ILE A 124 8.24 -24.07 2.36
C ILE A 124 7.82 -23.06 1.29
N ASP A 125 8.51 -21.93 1.21
CA ASP A 125 8.41 -21.06 0.04
C ASP A 125 9.17 -21.74 -1.08
N LEU A 126 8.40 -22.39 -1.97
CA LEU A 126 8.84 -22.61 -3.33
C LEU A 126 8.77 -21.22 -4.00
N ASP A 127 9.85 -20.45 -3.89
CA ASP A 127 10.10 -19.32 -4.79
C ASP A 127 10.38 -19.85 -6.21
#